data_AF-A0A735KVG1-F1
#
_entry.id   AF-A0A735KVG1-F1
#
_cell.length_a   1.000
_cell.length_b   1.000
_cell.length_c   1.000
_cell.angle_alpha   90.00
_cell.angle_beta   90.00
_cell.angle_gamma   90.00
#
_symmetry.space_group_name_H-M   'P 1'
#
loop_
_entity.id
_entity.type
_entity.pdbx_description
1 polymer ?
#
loop_
_entity_poly.entity_id
_entity_poly.type
_entity_poly.pdbx_seq_one_letter_code
_entity_poly.pdbx_strand_id
1 'polypeptide(L)'
;MQILSLYHSASLKVQEAFNSLQKTIYNGMQILSGQGKAPAKAPDVRPEIIVLHESSATWEDLLQEQKASNHSLHHIYDLQRDLLTAAVAVLGKQAPELMSMANQMELAKVKADRPATKQEEAAAKALKKNLIELIAKQQHHGLPAKEARRLAAADFKSAQVKQLNNQPWQTIKNTLTHNGHQYTSTQVPAAEMKIGAQDIFPKAYQGKGVCSWDTQNIHHATNLWMSTISVHEDGEDKTLFSGIRHGVLSPYHVEDPLLRQTGAESRAKEVLTAALFSKPELLTRALKGEAVSLKLVSVCLLTASNVLGQEGTMVKEQMRAWQSLTQPGKMIHLKIRNDDGELQTVKIKPEVAAFNVGVNELALKFGFGLKASDSYNIEALQQLLGNDLRPEARPGGWVGEWLARYPDNDESVNTLARQIKDIWQNKLHHKDGGEPYKLAQRLAMLANEIDVVPAWNCKSGKDRTGMMDSETKREAISFHQTHTLSSPGSLPDRSGQQIFQKVLLNSGNLEIQKQNTSGAGNKVIKNLSPEVLNLSYHKRIGDENTWQSVKGISTLIIS
;
A
#
# COMPACT_ATOMS: atom_id res chain seq x y z
N MET A 1 38.14 -41.10 9.41
CA MET A 1 36.79 -41.54 9.86
C MET A 1 35.94 -40.43 10.50
N GLN A 2 36.48 -39.29 10.96
CA GLN A 2 35.68 -38.22 11.58
C GLN A 2 34.96 -37.26 10.59
N ILE A 3 35.39 -37.16 9.33
CA ILE A 3 34.78 -36.25 8.34
C ILE A 3 33.46 -36.81 7.76
N LEU A 4 33.33 -38.13 7.63
CA LEU A 4 32.11 -38.81 7.14
C LEU A 4 30.96 -38.76 8.16
N SER A 5 31.25 -38.79 9.47
CA SER A 5 30.23 -38.73 10.52
C SER A 5 29.61 -37.32 10.66
N LEU A 6 30.39 -36.27 10.45
CA LEU A 6 29.91 -34.89 10.39
C LEU A 6 28.99 -34.65 9.19
N TYR A 7 29.36 -35.15 8.00
CA TYR A 7 28.51 -35.07 6.80
C TYR A 7 27.20 -35.85 6.95
N HIS A 8 27.23 -37.06 7.53
CA HIS A 8 26.04 -37.88 7.71
C HIS A 8 25.08 -37.29 8.75
N SER A 9 25.61 -36.74 9.86
CA SER A 9 24.79 -36.07 10.88
C SER A 9 24.19 -34.74 10.42
N ALA A 10 24.91 -33.99 9.56
CA ALA A 10 24.37 -32.80 8.92
C ALA A 10 23.25 -33.16 7.92
N SER A 11 23.45 -34.20 7.11
CA SER A 11 22.43 -34.72 6.17
C SER A 11 21.16 -35.18 6.87
N LEU A 12 21.25 -35.90 7.99
CA LEU A 12 20.10 -36.33 8.79
C LEU A 12 19.32 -35.15 9.38
N LYS A 13 20.02 -34.15 9.94
CA LYS A 13 19.38 -32.94 10.49
C LYS A 13 18.73 -32.06 9.42
N VAL A 14 19.27 -32.07 8.19
CA VAL A 14 18.67 -31.41 7.02
C VAL A 14 17.41 -32.16 6.59
N GLN A 15 17.43 -33.50 6.54
CA GLN A 15 16.26 -34.31 6.22
C GLN A 15 15.13 -34.13 7.24
N GLU A 16 15.44 -34.08 8.54
CA GLU A 16 14.46 -33.80 9.60
C GLU A 16 13.84 -32.40 9.45
N ALA A 17 14.63 -31.40 9.06
CA ALA A 17 14.13 -30.05 8.80
C ALA A 17 13.18 -30.04 7.58
N PHE A 18 13.50 -30.76 6.51
CA PHE A 18 12.61 -30.95 5.37
C PHE A 18 11.33 -31.69 5.75
N ASN A 19 11.40 -32.76 6.53
CA ASN A 19 10.23 -33.51 6.99
C ASN A 19 9.32 -32.63 7.87
N SER A 20 9.90 -31.80 8.74
CA SER A 20 9.15 -30.82 9.55
C SER A 20 8.48 -29.74 8.69
N LEU A 21 9.18 -29.26 7.65
CA LEU A 21 8.65 -28.30 6.69
C LEU A 21 7.51 -28.90 5.88
N GLN A 22 7.68 -30.11 5.35
CA GLN A 22 6.63 -30.88 4.69
C GLN A 22 5.43 -31.03 5.60
N LYS A 23 5.61 -31.45 6.85
CA LYS A 23 4.50 -31.57 7.81
C LYS A 23 3.79 -30.23 8.04
N THR A 24 4.52 -29.12 8.11
CA THR A 24 3.93 -27.78 8.23
C THR A 24 3.06 -27.44 7.01
N ILE A 25 3.57 -27.73 5.81
CA ILE A 25 2.88 -27.47 4.55
C ILE A 25 1.67 -28.40 4.40
N TYR A 26 1.81 -29.70 4.62
CA TYR A 26 0.71 -30.67 4.57
C TYR A 26 -0.33 -30.48 5.69
N ASN A 27 0.03 -29.87 6.82
CA ASN A 27 -0.98 -29.44 7.79
C ASN A 27 -1.74 -28.18 7.33
N GLY A 28 -1.09 -27.33 6.53
CA GLY A 28 -1.66 -26.12 5.94
C GLY A 28 -2.39 -26.35 4.60
N MET A 29 -2.17 -27.50 3.96
CA MET A 29 -2.91 -27.96 2.81
C MET A 29 -3.58 -29.26 3.24
N GLN A 30 -4.89 -29.28 3.47
CA GLN A 30 -5.60 -30.57 3.54
C GLN A 30 -5.52 -31.27 2.17
N ILE A 31 -4.38 -31.90 1.88
CA ILE A 31 -4.12 -32.66 0.67
C ILE A 31 -4.67 -34.07 0.89
N LEU A 32 -5.59 -34.44 -0.01
CA LEU A 32 -5.95 -35.81 -0.39
C LEU A 32 -5.99 -36.87 0.72
N SER A 33 -6.60 -36.57 1.86
CA SER A 33 -7.31 -37.62 2.58
C SER A 33 -8.75 -37.16 2.75
N GLY A 34 -9.63 -37.71 1.90
CA GLY A 34 -11.05 -37.64 2.20
C GLY A 34 -11.26 -38.31 3.55
N GLN A 35 -11.47 -37.53 4.61
CA GLN A 35 -12.09 -38.04 5.83
C GLN A 35 -13.61 -38.14 5.63
N GLY A 36 -14.02 -38.81 4.55
CA GLY A 36 -15.34 -39.40 4.51
C GLY A 36 -15.27 -40.68 5.32
N LYS A 37 -16.04 -40.79 6.40
CA LYS A 37 -16.38 -42.12 6.91
C LYS A 37 -16.96 -42.89 5.72
N ALA A 38 -16.38 -44.05 5.41
CA ALA A 38 -16.95 -44.94 4.40
C ALA A 38 -18.44 -45.13 4.74
N PRO A 39 -19.36 -44.89 3.80
CA PRO A 39 -20.78 -45.13 4.06
C PRO A 39 -20.93 -46.60 4.46
N ALA A 40 -21.75 -46.84 5.49
CA ALA A 40 -22.09 -48.19 5.90
C ALA A 40 -22.68 -48.93 4.70
N LYS A 41 -22.00 -50.00 4.26
CA LYS A 41 -22.37 -50.96 3.20
C LYS A 41 -23.59 -50.54 2.36
N ALA A 42 -23.37 -49.69 1.36
CA ALA A 42 -24.27 -49.63 0.21
C ALA A 42 -24.02 -50.87 -0.68
N PRO A 43 -25.05 -51.38 -1.39
CA PRO A 43 -24.88 -52.47 -2.33
C PRO A 43 -23.83 -52.13 -3.39
N ASP A 44 -23.17 -53.16 -3.91
CA ASP A 44 -21.97 -53.17 -4.77
C ASP A 44 -22.18 -52.46 -6.13
N VAL A 45 -22.45 -51.14 -6.08
CA VAL A 45 -22.55 -50.26 -7.25
C VAL A 45 -21.21 -49.55 -7.36
N ARG A 46 -20.29 -50.13 -8.14
CA ARG A 46 -19.06 -49.43 -8.50
C ARG A 46 -19.42 -48.39 -9.56
N PRO A 47 -19.20 -47.09 -9.32
CA PRO A 47 -19.33 -46.11 -10.38
C PRO A 47 -18.32 -46.44 -11.48
N GLU A 48 -18.73 -46.25 -12.73
CA GLU A 48 -17.80 -46.31 -13.86
C GLU A 48 -16.86 -45.09 -13.75
N ILE A 49 -15.60 -45.35 -13.41
CA ILE A 49 -14.58 -44.31 -13.31
C ILE A 49 -13.81 -44.30 -14.62
N ILE A 50 -14.10 -43.32 -15.46
CA ILE A 50 -13.33 -43.05 -16.68
C ILE A 50 -12.38 -41.90 -16.37
N VAL A 51 -11.08 -42.19 -16.30
CA VAL A 51 -10.04 -41.17 -16.16
C VAL A 51 -9.65 -40.73 -17.57
N LEU A 52 -10.00 -39.50 -17.92
CA LEU A 52 -9.63 -38.88 -19.18
C LEU A 52 -8.16 -38.43 -19.10
N HIS A 53 -7.27 -39.21 -19.73
CA HIS A 53 -5.87 -38.81 -19.91
C HIS A 53 -5.76 -37.97 -21.19
N GLU A 54 -5.74 -36.65 -21.04
CA GLU A 54 -5.46 -35.75 -22.15
C GLU A 54 -3.97 -35.38 -22.18
N SER A 55 -3.33 -35.58 -23.34
CA SER A 55 -1.95 -35.15 -23.58
C SER A 55 -1.82 -33.65 -23.82
N SER A 56 -2.95 -32.95 -24.03
CA SER A 56 -3.02 -31.51 -24.32
C SER A 56 -3.58 -30.65 -23.19
N ALA A 57 -4.35 -31.22 -22.24
CA ALA A 57 -4.85 -30.46 -21.10
C ALA A 57 -3.71 -30.21 -20.09
N THR A 58 -3.47 -28.95 -19.76
CA THR A 58 -2.53 -28.60 -18.70
C THR A 58 -3.30 -28.52 -17.38
N TRP A 59 -2.62 -28.77 -16.25
CA TRP A 59 -3.26 -28.61 -14.93
C TRP A 59 -3.75 -27.17 -14.68
N GLU A 60 -3.25 -26.21 -15.45
CA GLU A 60 -3.68 -24.81 -15.45
C GLU A 60 -5.15 -24.67 -15.88
N ASP A 61 -5.63 -25.53 -16.80
CA ASP A 61 -7.02 -25.54 -17.28
C ASP A 61 -8.04 -25.94 -16.20
N LEU A 62 -7.58 -26.53 -15.08
CA LEU A 62 -8.40 -27.03 -13.97
C LEU A 62 -8.44 -26.08 -12.77
N LEU A 63 -7.74 -24.94 -12.82
CA LEU A 63 -7.70 -23.98 -11.72
C LEU A 63 -9.05 -23.26 -11.57
N GLN A 64 -9.54 -23.16 -10.34
CA GLN A 64 -10.77 -22.42 -10.05
C GLN A 64 -10.42 -21.01 -9.54
N GLU A 65 -10.77 -19.98 -10.30
CA GLU A 65 -10.51 -18.58 -9.91
C GLU A 65 -11.62 -17.96 -9.04
N GLN A 66 -12.58 -18.76 -8.58
CA GLN A 66 -13.70 -18.26 -7.79
C GLN A 66 -13.22 -17.85 -6.39
N LYS A 67 -13.15 -16.53 -6.13
CA LYS A 67 -12.65 -15.95 -4.88
C LYS A 67 -13.62 -16.19 -3.73
N ALA A 68 -13.11 -16.70 -2.60
CA ALA A 68 -13.88 -16.74 -1.35
C ALA A 68 -14.15 -15.31 -0.84
N SER A 69 -15.28 -15.13 -0.16
CA SER A 69 -15.71 -13.83 0.36
C SER A 69 -14.79 -13.27 1.45
N ASN A 70 -14.12 -14.11 2.24
CA ASN A 70 -13.27 -13.69 3.36
C ASN A 70 -12.15 -14.71 3.66
N HIS A 71 -10.98 -14.23 4.11
CA HIS A 71 -9.81 -15.06 4.48
C HIS A 71 -9.50 -16.20 3.50
N SER A 72 -9.47 -15.88 2.20
CA SER A 72 -9.19 -16.82 1.12
C SER A 72 -8.00 -17.74 1.41
N LEU A 73 -8.23 -19.04 1.32
CA LEU A 73 -7.18 -20.05 1.41
C LEU A 73 -6.24 -19.96 0.21
N HIS A 74 -6.75 -19.61 -0.97
CA HIS A 74 -5.91 -19.34 -2.15
C HIS A 74 -4.92 -18.20 -1.90
N HIS A 75 -5.31 -17.13 -1.20
CA HIS A 75 -4.37 -16.07 -0.81
C HIS A 75 -3.28 -16.57 0.16
N ILE A 76 -3.59 -17.55 1.02
CA ILE A 76 -2.57 -18.19 1.87
C ILE A 76 -1.61 -19.02 1.00
N TYR A 77 -2.11 -19.76 0.01
CA TYR A 77 -1.26 -20.52 -0.91
C TYR A 77 -0.33 -19.61 -1.71
N ASP A 78 -0.82 -18.47 -2.20
CA ASP A 78 0.01 -17.44 -2.83
C ASP A 78 1.14 -16.96 -1.91
N LEU A 79 0.81 -16.61 -0.66
CA LEU A 79 1.81 -16.18 0.32
C LEU A 79 2.85 -17.27 0.58
N GLN A 80 2.41 -18.52 0.77
CA GLN A 80 3.31 -19.65 1.05
C GLN A 80 4.22 -19.95 -0.14
N ARG A 81 3.69 -19.93 -1.37
CA ARG A 81 4.44 -20.08 -2.62
C ARG A 81 5.52 -19.02 -2.74
N ASP A 82 5.17 -17.76 -2.45
CA ASP A 82 6.11 -16.65 -2.56
C ASP A 82 7.21 -16.75 -1.49
N LEU A 83 6.88 -17.17 -0.27
CA LEU A 83 7.87 -17.44 0.79
C LEU A 83 8.82 -18.57 0.39
N LEU A 84 8.30 -19.67 -0.18
CA LEU A 84 9.11 -20.80 -0.67
C LEU A 84 10.04 -20.35 -1.81
N THR A 85 9.53 -19.55 -2.75
CA THR A 85 10.32 -19.01 -3.87
C THR A 85 11.46 -18.12 -3.37
N ALA A 86 11.22 -17.28 -2.37
CA ALA A 86 12.27 -16.48 -1.73
C ALA A 86 13.34 -17.36 -1.07
N ALA A 87 12.95 -18.45 -0.41
CA ALA A 87 13.91 -19.40 0.17
C ALA A 87 14.74 -20.13 -0.90
N VAL A 88 14.11 -20.56 -2.01
CA VAL A 88 14.80 -21.15 -3.17
C VAL A 88 15.84 -20.17 -3.74
N ALA A 89 15.50 -18.88 -3.84
CA ALA A 89 16.44 -17.87 -4.32
C ALA A 89 17.68 -17.71 -3.43
N VAL A 90 17.58 -18.01 -2.13
CA VAL A 90 18.73 -18.01 -1.20
C VAL A 90 19.53 -19.31 -1.28
N LEU A 91 18.86 -20.47 -1.30
CA LEU A 91 19.50 -21.79 -1.28
C LEU A 91 20.02 -22.24 -2.67
N GLY A 92 19.52 -21.62 -3.74
CA GLY A 92 19.86 -21.99 -5.12
C GLY A 92 19.39 -23.40 -5.49
N LYS A 93 20.15 -24.08 -6.37
CA LYS A 93 19.84 -25.45 -6.85
C LYS A 93 19.93 -26.54 -5.77
N GLN A 94 20.29 -26.18 -4.53
CA GLN A 94 20.53 -27.13 -3.44
C GLN A 94 19.24 -27.58 -2.73
N ALA A 95 18.07 -27.04 -3.10
CA ALA A 95 16.79 -27.38 -2.48
C ALA A 95 15.65 -27.54 -3.51
N PRO A 96 15.74 -28.49 -4.47
CA PRO A 96 14.70 -28.72 -5.48
C PRO A 96 13.32 -29.04 -4.87
N GLU A 97 13.29 -29.60 -3.65
CA GLU A 97 12.06 -29.92 -2.93
C GLU A 97 11.24 -28.66 -2.61
N LEU A 98 11.89 -27.53 -2.32
CA LEU A 98 11.18 -26.27 -2.03
C LEU A 98 10.49 -25.72 -3.27
N MET A 99 11.11 -25.87 -4.45
CA MET A 99 10.49 -25.49 -5.71
C MET A 99 9.29 -26.40 -6.03
N SER A 100 9.43 -27.70 -5.77
CA SER A 100 8.30 -28.64 -5.89
C SER A 100 7.14 -28.26 -4.96
N MET A 101 7.43 -27.85 -3.72
CA MET A 101 6.41 -27.38 -2.78
C MET A 101 5.75 -26.08 -3.27
N ALA A 102 6.53 -25.14 -3.83
CA ALA A 102 5.97 -23.91 -4.40
C ALA A 102 4.98 -24.23 -5.54
N ASN A 103 5.34 -25.16 -6.44
CA ASN A 103 4.45 -25.61 -7.51
C ASN A 103 3.18 -26.30 -6.97
N GLN A 104 3.29 -27.04 -5.87
CA GLN A 104 2.13 -27.66 -5.20
C GLN A 104 1.16 -26.61 -4.62
N MET A 105 1.63 -25.44 -4.20
CA MET A 105 0.73 -24.36 -3.75
C MET A 105 -0.17 -23.88 -4.88
N GLU A 106 0.36 -23.84 -6.11
CA GLU A 106 -0.41 -23.44 -7.29
C GLU A 106 -1.43 -24.52 -7.65
N LEU A 107 -0.99 -25.78 -7.72
CA LEU A 107 -1.86 -26.92 -8.01
C LEU A 107 -2.98 -27.10 -6.98
N ALA A 108 -2.78 -26.68 -5.72
CA ALA A 108 -3.80 -26.76 -4.69
C ALA A 108 -5.05 -25.92 -4.99
N LYS A 109 -4.95 -24.93 -5.89
CA LYS A 109 -6.07 -24.07 -6.32
C LYS A 109 -7.02 -24.74 -7.32
N VAL A 110 -6.78 -25.99 -7.70
CA VAL A 110 -7.79 -26.83 -8.39
C VAL A 110 -9.02 -27.03 -7.49
N LYS A 111 -8.86 -26.96 -6.16
CA LYS A 111 -9.99 -26.93 -5.23
C LYS A 111 -10.57 -25.52 -5.15
N ALA A 112 -11.90 -25.44 -5.10
CA ALA A 112 -12.64 -24.22 -4.83
C ALA A 112 -12.06 -23.48 -3.61
N ASP A 113 -11.93 -22.17 -3.75
CA ASP A 113 -11.49 -21.33 -2.65
C ASP A 113 -12.51 -21.37 -1.49
N ARG A 114 -12.00 -21.23 -0.28
CA ARG A 114 -12.80 -21.16 0.94
C ARG A 114 -12.09 -20.34 2.00
N PRO A 115 -12.81 -19.91 3.05
CA PRO A 115 -12.16 -19.36 4.22
C PRO A 115 -11.15 -20.34 4.80
N ALA A 116 -9.95 -19.84 5.08
CA ALA A 116 -8.90 -20.59 5.74
C ALA A 116 -9.29 -20.92 7.19
N THR A 117 -8.87 -22.10 7.65
CA THR A 117 -8.99 -22.50 9.05
C THR A 117 -7.87 -21.86 9.89
N LYS A 118 -8.07 -21.79 11.21
CA LYS A 118 -7.04 -21.28 12.14
C LYS A 118 -5.73 -22.08 12.06
N GLN A 119 -5.81 -23.38 11.78
CA GLN A 119 -4.67 -24.26 11.62
C GLN A 119 -3.86 -23.90 10.36
N GLU A 120 -4.54 -23.63 9.24
CA GLU A 120 -3.91 -23.21 7.99
C GLU A 120 -3.23 -21.84 8.13
N GLU A 121 -3.90 -20.89 8.79
CA GLU A 121 -3.31 -19.59 9.14
C GLU A 121 -2.07 -19.73 10.03
N ALA A 122 -2.14 -20.58 11.06
CA ALA A 122 -1.02 -20.83 11.96
C ALA A 122 0.18 -21.47 11.22
N ALA A 123 -0.09 -22.41 10.31
CA ALA A 123 0.93 -23.04 9.48
C ALA A 123 1.61 -22.02 8.54
N ALA A 124 0.82 -21.16 7.89
CA ALA A 124 1.34 -20.08 7.05
C ALA A 124 2.22 -19.10 7.84
N LYS A 125 1.79 -18.74 9.06
CA LYS A 125 2.57 -17.88 9.96
C LYS A 125 3.90 -18.52 10.39
N ALA A 126 3.91 -19.83 10.62
CA ALA A 126 5.11 -20.57 11.00
C ALA A 126 6.09 -20.78 9.84
N LEU A 127 5.60 -20.84 8.60
CA LEU A 127 6.39 -21.17 7.41
C LEU A 127 7.62 -20.25 7.25
N LYS A 128 7.45 -18.92 7.33
CA LYS A 128 8.57 -17.97 7.21
C LYS A 128 9.67 -18.25 8.22
N LYS A 129 9.31 -18.55 9.47
CA LYS A 129 10.28 -18.90 10.53
C LYS A 129 11.01 -20.20 10.18
N ASN A 130 10.27 -21.23 9.75
CA ASN A 130 10.85 -22.53 9.40
C ASN A 130 11.81 -22.43 8.21
N LEU A 131 11.50 -21.60 7.21
CA LEU A 131 12.38 -21.37 6.06
C LEU A 131 13.66 -20.64 6.46
N ILE A 132 13.59 -19.64 7.34
CA ILE A 132 14.78 -18.96 7.88
C ILE A 132 15.65 -19.94 8.67
N GLU A 133 15.04 -20.82 9.47
CA GLU A 133 15.78 -21.85 10.21
C GLU A 133 16.45 -22.88 9.28
N LEU A 134 15.79 -23.24 8.18
CA LEU A 134 16.38 -24.10 7.14
C LEU A 134 17.59 -23.43 6.47
N ILE A 135 17.46 -22.16 6.07
CA ILE A 135 18.55 -21.38 5.47
C ILE A 135 19.73 -21.27 6.42
N ALA A 136 19.48 -20.97 7.70
CA ALA A 136 20.53 -20.87 8.71
C ALA A 136 21.32 -22.18 8.84
N LYS A 137 20.65 -23.33 8.76
CA LYS A 137 21.30 -24.65 8.86
C LYS A 137 22.11 -25.01 7.61
N GLN A 138 21.66 -24.62 6.42
CA GLN A 138 22.31 -25.02 5.16
C GLN A 138 23.44 -24.07 4.75
N GLN A 139 23.19 -22.76 4.69
CA GLN A 139 24.15 -21.77 4.16
C GLN A 139 25.15 -21.27 5.20
N HIS A 140 24.74 -21.23 6.46
CA HIS A 140 25.52 -20.63 7.55
C HIS A 140 26.00 -21.68 8.56
N HIS A 141 26.30 -22.88 8.06
CA HIS A 141 26.81 -23.98 8.88
C HIS A 141 28.17 -23.61 9.49
N GLY A 142 28.36 -23.93 10.77
CA GLY A 142 29.58 -23.59 11.52
C GLY A 142 29.56 -22.23 12.23
N LEU A 143 28.57 -21.37 11.97
CA LEU A 143 28.36 -20.15 12.77
C LEU A 143 27.56 -20.43 14.05
N PRO A 144 27.71 -19.61 15.11
CA PRO A 144 26.83 -19.66 16.26
C PRO A 144 25.36 -19.49 15.85
N ALA A 145 24.45 -20.27 16.45
CA ALA A 145 23.05 -20.35 16.02
C ALA A 145 22.32 -18.99 15.91
N LYS A 146 22.62 -18.06 16.83
CA LYS A 146 22.05 -16.70 16.81
C LYS A 146 22.51 -15.91 15.60
N GLU A 147 23.78 -16.04 15.23
CA GLU A 147 24.37 -15.33 14.11
C GLU A 147 23.95 -15.94 12.77
N ALA A 148 23.97 -17.27 12.66
CA ALA A 148 23.45 -18.00 11.49
C ALA A 148 22.00 -17.61 11.19
N ARG A 149 21.15 -17.51 12.23
CA ARG A 149 19.75 -17.09 12.09
C ARG A 149 19.62 -15.62 11.67
N ARG A 150 20.48 -14.74 12.17
CA ARG A 150 20.49 -13.30 11.81
C ARG A 150 20.81 -13.12 10.33
N LEU A 151 21.86 -13.78 9.85
CA LEU A 151 22.26 -13.74 8.44
C LEU A 151 21.19 -14.37 7.55
N ALA A 152 20.67 -15.55 7.90
CA ALA A 152 19.59 -16.20 7.16
C ALA A 152 18.33 -15.33 7.04
N ALA A 153 17.95 -14.60 8.10
CA ALA A 153 16.82 -13.68 8.05
C ALA A 153 17.09 -12.48 7.13
N ALA A 154 18.33 -11.97 7.09
CA ALA A 154 18.73 -10.89 6.20
C ALA A 154 18.73 -11.35 4.73
N ASP A 155 19.30 -12.53 4.45
CA ASP A 155 19.34 -13.12 3.11
C ASP A 155 17.93 -13.40 2.59
N PHE A 156 17.08 -14.02 3.42
CA PHE A 156 15.67 -14.27 3.08
C PHE A 156 14.92 -12.98 2.79
N LYS A 157 15.10 -11.94 3.62
CA LYS A 157 14.46 -10.63 3.40
C LYS A 157 14.95 -10.00 2.09
N SER A 158 16.25 -10.05 1.81
CA SER A 158 16.83 -9.53 0.56
C SER A 158 16.27 -10.24 -0.66
N ALA A 159 16.20 -11.57 -0.62
CA ALA A 159 15.60 -12.38 -1.68
C ALA A 159 14.11 -12.06 -1.88
N GLN A 160 13.35 -11.91 -0.80
CA GLN A 160 11.93 -11.56 -0.84
C GLN A 160 11.69 -10.17 -1.44
N VAL A 161 12.48 -9.16 -1.05
CA VAL A 161 12.43 -7.82 -1.65
C VAL A 161 12.76 -7.89 -3.15
N LYS A 162 13.81 -8.63 -3.51
CA LYS A 162 14.21 -8.80 -4.91
C LYS A 162 13.12 -9.47 -5.73
N GLN A 163 12.43 -10.48 -5.20
CA GLN A 163 11.30 -11.13 -5.86
C GLN A 163 10.15 -10.13 -6.09
N LEU A 164 9.71 -9.42 -5.04
CA LEU A 164 8.62 -8.45 -5.10
C LEU A 164 8.93 -7.25 -6.02
N ASN A 165 10.19 -6.85 -6.13
CA ASN A 165 10.64 -5.78 -7.01
C ASN A 165 10.92 -6.27 -8.45
N ASN A 166 10.86 -7.57 -8.73
CA ASN A 166 11.04 -8.11 -10.08
C ASN A 166 9.74 -8.59 -10.73
N GLN A 167 8.65 -8.69 -9.97
CA GLN A 167 7.33 -8.95 -10.54
C GLN A 167 6.83 -7.72 -11.33
N PRO A 168 5.98 -7.92 -12.35
CA PRO A 168 5.36 -6.82 -13.07
C PRO A 168 4.45 -6.01 -12.16
N TRP A 169 4.53 -4.69 -12.27
CA TRP A 169 3.59 -3.76 -11.62
C TRP A 169 2.79 -3.08 -12.71
N GLN A 170 1.50 -3.42 -12.77
CA GLN A 170 0.58 -2.99 -13.81
C GLN A 170 -0.50 -2.08 -13.23
N THR A 171 -1.11 -1.26 -14.10
CA THR A 171 -2.27 -0.46 -13.75
C THR A 171 -3.39 -1.36 -13.24
N ILE A 172 -3.90 -1.04 -12.06
CA ILE A 172 -5.07 -1.70 -11.49
C ILE A 172 -6.28 -0.83 -11.82
N LYS A 173 -7.21 -1.37 -12.60
CA LYS A 173 -8.45 -0.70 -13.00
C LYS A 173 -9.64 -1.55 -12.54
N ASN A 174 -10.38 -1.03 -11.58
CA ASN A 174 -11.55 -1.69 -11.00
C ASN A 174 -12.76 -0.77 -11.09
N THR A 175 -13.95 -1.36 -11.24
CA THR A 175 -15.21 -0.61 -11.30
C THR A 175 -16.07 -0.87 -10.06
N LEU A 176 -16.85 0.13 -9.66
CA LEU A 176 -17.90 -0.03 -8.65
C LEU A 176 -19.14 0.76 -9.09
N THR A 177 -20.33 0.27 -8.74
CA THR A 177 -21.60 0.91 -9.10
C THR A 177 -22.35 1.33 -7.86
N HIS A 178 -22.91 2.54 -7.83
CA HIS A 178 -23.77 3.00 -6.74
C HIS A 178 -24.83 3.98 -7.26
N ASN A 179 -26.09 3.79 -6.86
CA ASN A 179 -27.23 4.61 -7.30
C ASN A 179 -27.32 4.81 -8.83
N GLY A 180 -27.04 3.77 -9.61
CA GLY A 180 -27.10 3.82 -11.08
C GLY A 180 -25.84 4.36 -11.77
N HIS A 181 -24.91 4.97 -11.03
CA HIS A 181 -23.65 5.48 -11.57
C HIS A 181 -22.56 4.42 -11.51
N GLN A 182 -21.76 4.32 -12.58
CA GLN A 182 -20.56 3.49 -12.63
C GLN A 182 -19.32 4.35 -12.41
N TYR A 183 -18.53 3.99 -11.40
CA TYR A 183 -17.27 4.63 -11.07
C TYR A 183 -16.10 3.72 -11.40
N THR A 184 -15.00 4.31 -11.86
CA THR A 184 -13.77 3.60 -12.20
C THR A 184 -12.64 4.09 -11.29
N SER A 185 -12.10 3.19 -10.48
CA SER A 185 -10.89 3.43 -9.71
C SER A 185 -9.68 2.92 -10.48
N THR A 186 -8.74 3.82 -10.77
CA THR A 186 -7.50 3.51 -11.48
C THR A 186 -6.31 3.76 -10.56
N GLN A 187 -5.40 2.79 -10.45
CA GLN A 187 -4.11 2.94 -9.78
C GLN A 187 -3.00 2.72 -10.81
N VAL A 188 -2.26 3.78 -11.15
CA VAL A 188 -1.14 3.71 -12.10
C VAL A 188 0.18 3.63 -11.33
N PRO A 189 0.96 2.54 -11.44
CA PRO A 189 2.25 2.44 -10.76
C PRO A 189 3.27 3.35 -11.44
N ALA A 190 4.32 3.73 -10.71
CA ALA A 190 5.43 4.50 -11.29
C ALA A 190 5.97 3.89 -12.60
N ALA A 191 6.01 2.56 -12.69
CA ALA A 191 6.44 1.83 -13.88
C ALA A 191 5.62 2.10 -15.16
N GLU A 192 4.38 2.58 -15.01
CA GLU A 192 3.46 2.89 -16.10
C GLU A 192 3.15 4.39 -16.23
N MET A 193 3.80 5.23 -15.42
CA MET A 193 3.84 6.67 -15.68
C MET A 193 4.81 6.92 -16.84
N LYS A 194 4.28 6.86 -18.06
CA LYS A 194 5.07 6.80 -19.29
C LYS A 194 4.79 7.96 -20.25
N ILE A 195 5.83 8.36 -20.98
CA ILE A 195 5.71 9.12 -22.23
C ILE A 195 6.15 8.15 -23.33
N GLY A 196 5.27 7.87 -24.29
CA GLY A 196 5.49 6.78 -25.24
C GLY A 196 5.66 5.43 -24.54
N ALA A 197 6.72 4.69 -24.85
CA ALA A 197 6.98 3.36 -24.29
C ALA A 197 7.75 3.39 -22.95
N GLN A 198 8.31 4.54 -22.59
CA GLN A 198 9.32 4.66 -21.53
C GLN A 198 8.76 5.30 -20.27
N ASP A 199 9.13 4.78 -19.09
CA ASP A 199 8.75 5.42 -17.83
C ASP A 199 9.52 6.73 -17.63
N ILE A 200 8.86 7.73 -17.06
CA ILE A 200 9.34 9.12 -16.99
C ILE A 200 10.52 9.34 -16.04
N PHE A 201 10.99 8.32 -15.34
CA PHE A 201 11.93 8.47 -14.24
C PHE A 201 13.40 8.40 -14.68
N PRO A 202 14.32 9.08 -13.96
CA PRO A 202 15.75 9.07 -14.28
C PRO A 202 16.34 7.67 -14.30
N LYS A 203 15.99 6.88 -13.28
CA LYS A 203 16.25 5.44 -13.22
C LYS A 203 14.96 4.75 -13.61
N ALA A 204 15.01 3.93 -14.65
CA ALA A 204 13.81 3.29 -15.17
C ALA A 204 13.31 2.21 -14.20
N TYR A 205 11.99 2.14 -14.05
CA TYR A 205 11.30 1.06 -13.33
C TYR A 205 11.19 -0.21 -14.18
N GLN A 206 11.25 -0.09 -15.51
CA GLN A 206 11.26 -1.24 -16.45
C GLN A 206 10.05 -2.18 -16.27
N GLY A 207 8.85 -1.62 -16.07
CA GLY A 207 7.62 -2.40 -15.86
C GLY A 207 7.52 -3.10 -14.49
N LYS A 208 8.48 -2.85 -13.58
CA LYS A 208 8.53 -3.40 -12.22
C LYS A 208 8.25 -2.30 -11.20
N GLY A 209 8.08 -2.65 -9.93
CA GLY A 209 7.91 -1.68 -8.86
C GLY A 209 8.96 -1.78 -7.76
N VAL A 210 8.85 -0.86 -6.81
CA VAL A 210 9.66 -0.86 -5.59
C VAL A 210 8.73 -1.05 -4.41
N CYS A 211 8.72 -2.28 -3.88
CA CYS A 211 7.87 -2.65 -2.77
C CYS A 211 8.26 -1.92 -1.48
N SER A 212 7.30 -1.82 -0.58
CA SER A 212 7.44 -1.15 0.71
C SER A 212 8.45 -1.78 1.68
N TRP A 213 8.97 -2.97 1.37
CA TRP A 213 10.04 -3.62 2.15
C TRP A 213 11.44 -3.23 1.69
N ASP A 214 11.57 -2.55 0.54
CA ASP A 214 12.82 -1.97 0.07
C ASP A 214 13.13 -0.65 0.79
N THR A 215 13.26 -0.77 2.11
CA THR A 215 13.43 0.33 3.06
C THR A 215 14.76 1.07 2.93
N GLN A 216 15.70 0.54 2.15
CA GLN A 216 17.03 1.10 1.92
C GLN A 216 17.17 1.77 0.55
N ASN A 217 16.16 1.68 -0.33
CA ASN A 217 16.25 2.21 -1.68
C ASN A 217 16.45 3.73 -1.68
N ILE A 218 17.61 4.23 -2.09
CA ILE A 218 17.87 5.67 -2.12
C ILE A 218 17.46 6.33 -3.44
N HIS A 219 17.08 5.54 -4.44
CA HIS A 219 16.77 6.05 -5.78
C HIS A 219 15.27 6.24 -5.96
N HIS A 220 14.50 5.22 -5.59
CA HIS A 220 13.08 5.13 -5.86
C HIS A 220 12.23 5.38 -4.63
N ALA A 221 11.16 6.15 -4.81
CA ALA A 221 10.07 6.22 -3.86
C ALA A 221 9.39 4.84 -3.80
N THR A 222 9.37 4.26 -2.61
CA THR A 222 8.72 2.96 -2.40
C THR A 222 7.21 3.10 -2.56
N ASN A 223 6.57 2.10 -3.17
CA ASN A 223 5.14 2.03 -3.38
C ASN A 223 4.52 3.31 -3.98
N LEU A 224 5.15 3.86 -5.02
CA LEU A 224 4.71 5.08 -5.71
C LEU A 224 3.62 4.75 -6.75
N TRP A 225 2.46 5.40 -6.61
CA TRP A 225 1.32 5.29 -7.53
C TRP A 225 0.61 6.62 -7.72
N MET A 226 -0.06 6.77 -8.86
CA MET A 226 -1.14 7.74 -9.04
C MET A 226 -2.48 7.02 -8.81
N SER A 227 -3.34 7.62 -8.00
CA SER A 227 -4.67 7.11 -7.66
C SER A 227 -5.74 8.05 -8.19
N THR A 228 -6.68 7.51 -8.95
CA THR A 228 -7.77 8.27 -9.56
C THR A 228 -9.10 7.56 -9.33
N ILE A 229 -10.17 8.33 -9.15
CA ILE A 229 -11.56 7.88 -9.23
C ILE A 229 -12.29 8.76 -10.25
N SER A 230 -12.92 8.14 -11.23
CA SER A 230 -13.72 8.79 -12.26
C SER A 230 -15.14 8.22 -12.31
N VAL A 231 -16.05 8.96 -12.94
CA VAL A 231 -17.41 8.54 -13.27
C VAL A 231 -17.59 8.64 -14.78
N HIS A 232 -18.31 7.68 -15.37
CA HIS A 232 -18.68 7.75 -16.78
C HIS A 232 -20.09 8.35 -16.90
N GLU A 233 -20.19 9.57 -17.42
CA GLU A 233 -21.43 10.32 -17.56
C GLU A 233 -21.41 11.12 -18.85
N ASP A 234 -22.57 11.26 -19.49
CA ASP A 234 -22.73 12.02 -20.74
C ASP A 234 -21.77 11.57 -21.87
N GLY A 235 -21.37 10.30 -21.87
CA GLY A 235 -20.46 9.71 -22.86
C GLY A 235 -18.97 9.96 -22.60
N GLU A 236 -18.61 10.64 -21.51
CA GLU A 236 -17.25 11.03 -21.18
C GLU A 236 -16.84 10.56 -19.77
N ASP A 237 -15.54 10.30 -19.57
CA ASP A 237 -14.99 9.97 -18.26
C ASP A 237 -14.62 11.24 -17.50
N LYS A 238 -15.39 11.59 -16.46
CA LYS A 238 -15.11 12.73 -15.59
C LYS A 238 -14.29 12.28 -14.38
N THR A 239 -13.11 12.85 -14.20
CA THR A 239 -12.31 12.60 -12.98
C THR A 239 -12.92 13.33 -11.79
N LEU A 240 -13.22 12.60 -10.71
CA LEU A 240 -13.74 13.16 -9.46
C LEU A 240 -12.61 13.51 -8.49
N PHE A 241 -11.55 12.69 -8.46
CA PHE A 241 -10.37 12.94 -7.64
C PHE A 241 -9.15 12.25 -8.24
N SER A 242 -7.98 12.92 -8.17
CA SER A 242 -6.71 12.35 -8.59
C SER A 242 -5.56 12.81 -7.68
N GLY A 243 -4.63 11.91 -7.34
CA GLY A 243 -3.44 12.29 -6.59
C GLY A 243 -2.38 11.20 -6.46
N ILE A 244 -1.29 11.53 -5.77
CA ILE A 244 -0.08 10.69 -5.69
C ILE A 244 0.03 10.03 -4.31
N ARG A 245 0.22 8.71 -4.30
CA ARG A 245 0.46 7.96 -3.06
C ARG A 245 1.83 7.31 -3.06
N HIS A 246 2.48 7.30 -1.90
CA HIS A 246 3.81 6.72 -1.76
C HIS A 246 4.09 6.20 -0.33
N GLY A 247 5.19 5.47 -0.16
CA GLY A 247 5.81 5.20 1.15
C GLY A 247 6.63 6.40 1.65
N VAL A 248 7.02 6.40 2.92
CA VAL A 248 7.75 7.54 3.50
C VAL A 248 9.04 7.85 2.74
N LEU A 249 9.34 9.14 2.57
CA LEU A 249 10.51 9.57 1.80
C LEU A 249 11.82 9.15 2.47
N SER A 250 11.85 9.01 3.78
CA SER A 250 13.02 8.49 4.50
C SER A 250 13.36 7.04 4.10
N PRO A 251 14.57 6.76 3.57
CA PRO A 251 15.10 5.40 3.47
C PRO A 251 15.64 4.95 4.83
N TYR A 252 14.75 4.78 5.80
CA TYR A 252 15.04 4.72 7.25
C TYR A 252 15.88 3.54 7.74
N HIS A 253 16.28 2.60 6.86
CA HIS A 253 17.24 1.54 7.20
C HIS A 253 18.61 1.73 6.54
N VAL A 254 18.85 2.84 5.84
CA VAL A 254 20.21 3.22 5.43
C VAL A 254 20.91 3.79 6.66
N GLU A 255 22.08 3.26 7.00
CA GLU A 255 22.80 3.65 8.22
C GLU A 255 23.45 5.04 8.10
N ASP A 256 24.01 5.36 6.92
CA ASP A 256 24.64 6.64 6.64
C ASP A 256 23.58 7.78 6.62
N PRO A 257 23.65 8.75 7.55
CA PRO A 257 22.71 9.86 7.60
C PRO A 257 22.72 10.78 6.38
N LEU A 258 23.89 11.00 5.75
CA LEU A 258 24.00 11.83 4.56
C LEU A 258 23.35 11.12 3.38
N LEU A 259 23.65 9.84 3.21
CA LEU A 259 23.02 9.02 2.19
C LEU A 259 21.51 8.90 2.40
N ARG A 260 21.03 8.82 3.65
CA ARG A 260 19.60 8.90 3.97
C ARG A 260 18.98 10.20 3.51
N GLN A 261 19.63 11.33 3.78
CA GLN A 261 19.14 12.64 3.37
C GLN A 261 19.06 12.74 1.84
N THR A 262 20.13 12.41 1.13
CA THR A 262 20.15 12.43 -0.35
C THR A 262 19.13 11.46 -0.94
N GLY A 263 18.93 10.30 -0.32
CA GLY A 263 17.90 9.35 -0.71
C GLY A 263 16.48 9.88 -0.52
N ALA A 264 16.22 10.56 0.60
CA ALA A 264 14.93 11.21 0.85
C ALA A 264 14.63 12.33 -0.16
N GLU A 265 15.63 13.15 -0.51
CA GLU A 265 15.50 14.17 -1.56
C GLU A 265 15.28 13.54 -2.95
N SER A 266 15.92 12.42 -3.26
CA SER A 266 15.73 11.71 -4.53
C SER A 266 14.31 11.14 -4.65
N ARG A 267 13.81 10.50 -3.58
CA ARG A 267 12.42 10.02 -3.50
C ARG A 267 11.41 11.15 -3.60
N ALA A 268 11.69 12.31 -2.99
CA ALA A 268 10.86 13.50 -3.09
C ALA A 268 10.78 14.04 -4.53
N LYS A 269 11.89 14.01 -5.28
CA LYS A 269 11.91 14.38 -6.71
C LYS A 269 11.10 13.41 -7.57
N GLU A 270 11.08 12.12 -7.28
CA GLU A 270 10.19 11.19 -7.98
C GLU A 270 8.71 11.49 -7.70
N VAL A 271 8.35 11.83 -6.47
CA VAL A 271 6.97 12.25 -6.16
C VAL A 271 6.61 13.54 -6.92
N LEU A 272 7.52 14.51 -7.04
CA LEU A 272 7.30 15.71 -7.87
C LEU A 272 7.20 15.38 -9.37
N THR A 273 7.95 14.38 -9.84
CA THR A 273 7.88 13.90 -11.22
C THR A 273 6.52 13.24 -11.51
N ALA A 274 6.04 12.40 -10.59
CA ALA A 274 4.71 11.81 -10.65
C ALA A 274 3.60 12.87 -10.55
N ALA A 275 3.79 13.89 -9.71
CA ALA A 275 2.85 15.01 -9.62
C ALA A 275 2.78 15.82 -10.92
N LEU A 276 3.93 16.09 -11.56
CA LEU A 276 3.96 16.73 -12.87
C LEU A 276 3.28 15.85 -13.95
N PHE A 277 3.46 14.53 -13.90
CA PHE A 277 2.77 13.59 -14.78
C PHE A 277 1.25 13.64 -14.66
N SER A 278 0.74 13.82 -13.44
CA SER A 278 -0.70 14.00 -13.21
C SER A 278 -1.29 15.30 -13.79
N LYS A 279 -0.44 16.19 -14.33
CA LYS A 279 -0.81 17.45 -14.99
C LYS A 279 -0.28 17.47 -16.44
N PRO A 280 -0.93 16.78 -17.39
CA PRO A 280 -0.39 16.57 -18.75
C PRO A 280 -0.02 17.86 -19.51
N GLU A 281 -0.84 18.90 -19.39
CA GLU A 281 -0.56 20.21 -20.02
C GLU A 281 0.68 20.88 -19.40
N LEU A 282 0.82 20.80 -18.07
CA LEU A 282 1.96 21.35 -17.34
C LEU A 282 3.25 20.58 -17.67
N LEU A 283 3.17 19.25 -17.74
CA LEU A 283 4.27 18.39 -18.18
C LEU A 283 4.71 18.74 -19.61
N THR A 284 3.75 18.90 -20.53
CA THR A 284 4.02 19.25 -21.92
C THR A 284 4.75 20.59 -22.02
N ARG A 285 4.32 21.60 -21.26
CA ARG A 285 5.00 22.90 -21.17
C ARG A 285 6.42 22.77 -20.61
N ALA A 286 6.60 22.00 -19.54
CA ALA A 286 7.90 21.76 -18.94
C ALA A 286 8.88 21.07 -19.91
N LEU A 287 8.41 20.09 -20.68
CA LEU A 287 9.17 19.40 -21.74
C LEU A 287 9.46 20.31 -22.94
N LYS A 288 8.67 21.37 -23.17
CA LYS A 288 9.02 22.42 -24.15
C LYS A 288 10.07 23.42 -23.61
N GLY A 289 10.62 23.18 -22.43
CA GLY A 289 11.66 24.00 -21.81
C GLY A 289 11.12 25.15 -20.96
N GLU A 290 9.80 25.26 -20.80
CA GLU A 290 9.19 26.28 -19.96
C GLU A 290 9.48 26.02 -18.47
N ALA A 291 9.77 27.08 -17.72
CA ALA A 291 9.83 27.03 -16.27
C ALA A 291 8.41 26.99 -15.70
N VAL A 292 7.99 25.85 -15.16
CA VAL A 292 6.61 25.66 -14.67
C VAL A 292 6.53 25.70 -13.14
N SER A 293 5.44 26.26 -12.60
CA SER A 293 5.14 26.21 -11.17
C SER A 293 4.31 24.96 -10.86
N LEU A 294 4.73 24.19 -9.85
CA LEU A 294 4.04 22.97 -9.42
C LEU A 294 3.72 23.09 -7.92
N LYS A 295 2.43 23.22 -7.61
CA LYS A 295 1.94 23.21 -6.23
C LYS A 295 1.52 21.79 -5.84
N LEU A 296 1.88 21.38 -4.63
CA LEU A 296 1.56 20.07 -4.07
C LEU A 296 1.18 20.17 -2.59
N VAL A 297 0.15 19.44 -2.16
CA VAL A 297 -0.20 19.26 -0.75
C VAL A 297 0.24 17.87 -0.32
N SER A 298 1.25 17.76 0.55
CA SER A 298 1.78 16.48 1.02
C SER A 298 1.23 16.15 2.40
N VAL A 299 0.41 15.11 2.52
CA VAL A 299 -0.18 14.66 3.80
C VAL A 299 0.49 13.37 4.30
N CYS A 300 1.40 13.52 5.27
CA CYS A 300 2.08 12.41 5.93
C CYS A 300 1.21 11.83 7.06
N LEU A 301 1.02 10.51 7.12
CA LEU A 301 0.10 9.83 8.04
C LEU A 301 0.81 9.16 9.24
N LEU A 302 2.07 9.55 9.49
CA LEU A 302 2.92 8.97 10.53
C LEU A 302 2.58 9.53 11.92
N THR A 303 2.80 8.72 12.94
CA THR A 303 2.85 9.21 14.32
C THR A 303 4.21 9.87 14.50
N ALA A 304 4.27 11.21 14.59
CA ALA A 304 5.52 11.96 14.72
C ALA A 304 6.15 11.82 16.12
N SER A 305 6.46 10.59 16.52
CA SER A 305 6.99 10.20 17.81
C SER A 305 7.97 9.04 17.66
N ASN A 306 8.98 9.02 18.53
CA ASN A 306 9.95 7.93 18.63
C ASN A 306 9.76 7.08 19.91
N VAL A 307 8.66 7.30 20.65
CA VAL A 307 8.37 6.54 21.89
C VAL A 307 8.20 5.05 21.61
N LEU A 308 7.54 4.70 20.50
CA LEU A 308 7.35 3.31 20.04
C LEU A 308 7.73 3.21 18.56
N GLY A 309 9.01 3.32 18.26
CA GLY A 309 9.57 3.21 16.91
C GLY A 309 10.37 4.43 16.48
N GLN A 310 10.47 4.66 15.16
CA GLN A 310 11.28 5.72 14.57
C GLN A 310 10.48 6.64 13.64
N GLU A 311 9.14 6.64 13.74
CA GLU A 311 8.28 7.43 12.85
C GLU A 311 8.51 8.94 13.01
N GLY A 312 8.85 9.42 14.21
CA GLY A 312 9.26 10.82 14.42
C GLY A 312 10.49 11.22 13.61
N THR A 313 11.51 10.36 13.54
CA THR A 313 12.70 10.60 12.70
C THR A 313 12.34 10.60 11.22
N MET A 314 11.50 9.65 10.77
CA MET A 314 11.07 9.57 9.38
C MET A 314 10.29 10.82 8.94
N VAL A 315 9.40 11.34 9.80
CA VAL A 315 8.68 12.60 9.55
C VAL A 315 9.66 13.75 9.41
N LYS A 316 10.62 13.90 10.34
CA LYS A 316 11.62 14.96 10.30
C LYS A 316 12.45 14.93 9.00
N GLU A 317 12.90 13.76 8.59
CA GLU A 317 13.69 13.58 7.35
C GLU A 317 12.85 13.89 6.11
N GLN A 318 11.56 13.49 6.08
CA GLN A 318 10.65 13.83 5.00
C GLN A 318 10.38 15.34 4.92
N MET A 319 10.13 16.01 6.04
CA MET A 319 9.92 17.46 6.07
C MET A 319 11.18 18.23 5.63
N ARG A 320 12.36 17.76 6.04
CA ARG A 320 13.63 18.32 5.55
C ARG A 320 13.79 18.15 4.04
N ALA A 321 13.43 16.99 3.49
CA ALA A 321 13.49 16.78 2.04
C ALA A 321 12.59 17.78 1.30
N TRP A 322 11.36 18.02 1.76
CA TRP A 322 10.50 19.05 1.19
C TRP A 322 11.10 20.45 1.30
N GLN A 323 11.53 20.85 2.50
CA GLN A 323 12.15 22.15 2.73
C GLN A 323 13.38 22.39 1.84
N SER A 324 14.17 21.34 1.57
CA SER A 324 15.34 21.44 0.68
C SER A 324 14.97 21.75 -0.77
N LEU A 325 13.77 21.34 -1.22
CA LEU A 325 13.30 21.49 -2.60
C LEU A 325 12.48 22.76 -2.81
N THR A 326 11.83 23.30 -1.76
CA THR A 326 10.83 24.37 -1.88
C THR A 326 11.24 25.71 -1.28
N GLN A 327 12.55 26.01 -1.22
CA GLN A 327 13.02 27.31 -0.74
C GLN A 327 12.44 28.44 -1.63
N PRO A 328 12.04 29.59 -1.06
CA PRO A 328 11.47 30.69 -1.84
C PRO A 328 12.33 31.09 -3.04
N GLY A 329 11.71 31.14 -4.22
CA GLY A 329 12.39 31.49 -5.48
C GLY A 329 13.32 30.41 -6.06
N LYS A 330 13.50 29.27 -5.37
CA LYS A 330 14.35 28.18 -5.84
C LYS A 330 13.69 27.42 -6.98
N MET A 331 14.32 27.47 -8.14
CA MET A 331 14.06 26.53 -9.23
C MET A 331 14.82 25.24 -8.98
N ILE A 332 14.17 24.10 -9.23
CA ILE A 332 14.84 22.80 -9.26
C ILE A 332 14.77 22.20 -10.65
N HIS A 333 15.71 21.29 -10.90
CA HIS A 333 15.82 20.55 -12.14
C HIS A 333 15.39 19.10 -11.89
N LEU A 334 14.36 18.65 -12.61
CA LEU A 334 13.99 17.24 -12.68
C LEU A 334 14.54 16.66 -13.98
N LYS A 335 15.04 15.43 -13.92
CA LYS A 335 15.38 14.66 -15.13
C LYS A 335 14.18 13.80 -15.47
N ILE A 336 13.58 14.04 -16.63
CA ILE A 336 12.40 13.32 -17.12
C ILE A 336 12.78 12.62 -18.41
N ARG A 337 12.39 11.37 -18.54
CA ARG A 337 12.56 10.63 -19.78
C ARG A 337 11.45 11.00 -20.77
N ASN A 338 11.82 11.40 -21.99
CA ASN A 338 10.87 11.70 -23.06
C ASN A 338 10.44 10.42 -23.82
N ASP A 339 9.65 10.59 -24.88
CA ASP A 339 9.19 9.54 -25.79
C ASP A 339 10.34 8.77 -26.47
N ASP A 340 11.41 9.46 -26.84
CA ASP A 340 12.63 8.86 -27.42
C ASP A 340 13.46 8.07 -26.38
N GLY A 341 13.11 8.15 -25.10
CA GLY A 341 13.85 7.52 -24.02
C GLY A 341 15.05 8.32 -23.52
N GLU A 342 15.24 9.55 -24.00
CA GLU A 342 16.31 10.46 -23.58
C GLU A 342 15.96 11.19 -22.28
N LEU A 343 16.96 11.47 -21.44
CA LEU A 343 16.76 12.23 -20.22
C LEU A 343 16.83 13.73 -20.50
N GLN A 344 15.65 14.35 -20.53
CA GLN A 344 15.51 15.79 -20.61
C GLN A 344 15.52 16.43 -19.22
N THR A 345 16.17 17.57 -19.10
CA THR A 345 16.11 18.38 -17.87
C THR A 345 14.96 19.37 -17.96
N VAL A 346 13.97 19.25 -17.07
CA VAL A 346 12.85 20.20 -16.94
C VAL A 346 13.06 21.10 -15.73
N LYS A 347 12.64 22.36 -15.86
CA LYS A 347 12.75 23.39 -14.81
C LYS A 347 11.42 23.55 -14.12
N ILE A 348 11.38 23.30 -12.81
CA ILE A 348 10.16 23.50 -12.03
C ILE A 348 10.41 24.40 -10.83
N LYS A 349 9.39 25.16 -10.46
CA LYS A 349 9.27 25.86 -9.17
C LYS A 349 8.31 25.06 -8.30
N PRO A 350 8.81 24.14 -7.45
CA PRO A 350 7.94 23.37 -6.59
C PRO A 350 7.54 24.19 -5.37
N GLU A 351 6.26 24.17 -5.04
CA GLU A 351 5.77 24.70 -3.77
C GLU A 351 4.98 23.58 -3.07
N VAL A 352 5.40 23.21 -1.86
CA VAL A 352 4.81 22.07 -1.14
C VAL A 352 4.27 22.54 0.21
N ALA A 353 2.97 22.43 0.42
CA ALA A 353 2.35 22.54 1.74
C ALA A 353 2.45 21.16 2.41
N ALA A 354 3.40 20.99 3.32
CA ALA A 354 3.76 19.70 3.91
C ALA A 354 3.13 19.49 5.30
N PHE A 355 2.13 18.61 5.37
CA PHE A 355 1.39 18.26 6.57
C PHE A 355 1.86 16.92 7.15
N ASN A 356 1.68 16.76 8.47
CA ASN A 356 1.66 15.46 9.13
C ASN A 356 0.38 15.30 9.99
N VAL A 357 -0.37 14.23 9.78
CA VAL A 357 -1.61 13.92 10.49
C VAL A 357 -1.55 12.48 10.98
N GLY A 358 -1.26 12.27 12.27
CA GLY A 358 -1.22 10.94 12.86
C GLY A 358 -2.63 10.33 12.96
N VAL A 359 -2.87 9.18 12.34
CA VAL A 359 -4.21 8.56 12.20
C VAL A 359 -4.36 7.19 12.88
N ASN A 360 -3.37 6.78 13.69
CA ASN A 360 -3.43 5.53 14.44
C ASN A 360 -3.79 5.78 15.92
N GLU A 361 -3.90 4.69 16.68
CA GLU A 361 -4.27 4.73 18.09
C GLU A 361 -3.25 5.52 18.92
N LEU A 362 -1.96 5.38 18.62
CA LEU A 362 -0.90 6.13 19.29
C LEU A 362 -1.11 7.64 19.20
N ALA A 363 -1.50 8.14 18.03
CA ALA A 363 -1.82 9.55 17.84
C ALA A 363 -3.20 9.91 18.43
N LEU A 364 -4.26 9.19 18.04
CA LEU A 364 -5.65 9.62 18.27
C LEU A 364 -6.24 9.20 19.63
N LYS A 365 -5.62 8.25 20.33
CA LYS A 365 -6.02 7.81 21.69
C LYS A 365 -5.02 8.28 22.75
N PHE A 366 -3.72 8.26 22.42
CA PHE A 366 -2.65 8.54 23.38
C PHE A 366 -1.93 9.88 23.14
N GLY A 367 -2.27 10.60 22.06
CA GLY A 367 -1.73 11.94 21.80
C GLY A 367 -0.28 11.98 21.34
N PHE A 368 0.31 10.86 20.95
CA PHE A 368 1.72 10.81 20.57
C PHE A 368 1.99 11.54 19.24
N GLY A 369 2.98 12.43 19.27
CA GLY A 369 3.45 13.17 18.10
C GLY A 369 2.54 14.30 17.64
N LEU A 370 1.44 14.60 18.34
CA LEU A 370 0.50 15.65 17.94
C LEU A 370 1.16 17.04 17.92
N LYS A 371 1.90 17.41 18.97
CA LYS A 371 2.59 18.71 19.02
C LYS A 371 3.62 18.90 17.89
N ALA A 372 4.38 17.84 17.58
CA ALA A 372 5.33 17.87 16.47
C ALA A 372 4.63 17.92 15.10
N SER A 373 3.46 17.29 14.99
CA SER A 373 2.63 17.36 13.78
C SER A 373 2.07 18.77 13.59
N ASP A 374 1.51 19.36 14.66
CA ASP A 374 0.93 20.70 14.65
C ASP A 374 1.94 21.79 14.28
N SER A 375 3.22 21.65 14.66
CA SER A 375 4.26 22.61 14.26
C SER A 375 4.53 22.61 12.76
N TYR A 376 4.41 21.47 12.07
CA TYR A 376 4.50 21.44 10.61
C TYR A 376 3.18 21.90 9.98
N ASN A 377 2.05 21.46 10.55
CA ASN A 377 0.74 21.74 10.00
C ASN A 377 0.39 23.23 10.02
N ILE A 378 0.80 23.99 11.03
CA ILE A 378 0.48 25.43 11.07
C ILE A 378 1.10 26.19 9.90
N GLU A 379 2.37 25.91 9.56
CA GLU A 379 3.05 26.53 8.43
C GLU A 379 2.36 26.14 7.11
N ALA A 380 2.04 24.86 6.93
CA ALA A 380 1.36 24.37 5.75
C ALA A 380 -0.09 24.88 5.63
N LEU A 381 -0.81 25.04 6.74
CA LEU A 381 -2.14 25.66 6.78
C LEU A 381 -2.08 27.13 6.35
N GLN A 382 -1.10 27.88 6.84
CA GLN A 382 -0.94 29.29 6.46
C GLN A 382 -0.61 29.45 4.98
N GLN A 383 0.19 28.54 4.42
CA GLN A 383 0.46 28.51 2.98
C GLN A 383 -0.81 28.19 2.16
N LEU A 384 -1.61 27.22 2.59
CA LEU A 384 -2.80 26.78 1.89
C LEU A 384 -3.98 27.76 2.02
N LEU A 385 -4.26 28.22 3.24
CA LEU A 385 -5.48 28.94 3.65
C LEU A 385 -5.24 30.39 4.09
N GLY A 386 -4.00 30.86 4.14
CA GLY A 386 -3.61 32.18 4.64
C GLY A 386 -3.44 32.25 6.16
N ASN A 387 -2.99 33.41 6.64
CA ASN A 387 -2.63 33.62 8.05
C ASN A 387 -3.84 33.62 9.00
N ASP A 388 -5.03 33.99 8.52
CA ASP A 388 -6.25 33.99 9.33
C ASP A 388 -6.98 32.64 9.26
N LEU A 389 -6.71 31.82 10.27
CA LEU A 389 -7.24 30.46 10.39
C LEU A 389 -8.56 30.38 11.17
N ARG A 390 -9.25 31.51 11.41
CA ARG A 390 -10.60 31.48 11.97
C ARG A 390 -11.61 30.95 10.95
N PRO A 391 -12.55 30.08 11.32
CA PRO A 391 -13.49 29.46 10.36
C PRO A 391 -14.31 30.43 9.54
N GLU A 392 -14.70 31.57 10.12
CA GLU A 392 -15.47 32.63 9.46
C GLU A 392 -14.62 33.50 8.51
N ALA A 393 -13.30 33.47 8.65
CA ALA A 393 -12.41 34.27 7.82
C ALA A 393 -12.34 33.70 6.41
N ARG A 394 -12.44 34.58 5.39
CA ARG A 394 -12.20 34.19 3.99
C ARG A 394 -10.82 33.54 3.86
N PRO A 395 -10.68 32.43 3.11
CA PRO A 395 -9.38 31.81 2.90
C PRO A 395 -8.47 32.76 2.10
N GLY A 396 -7.24 32.93 2.59
CA GLY A 396 -6.12 33.49 1.85
C GLY A 396 -5.22 32.39 1.29
N GLY A 397 -3.93 32.64 1.16
CA GLY A 397 -2.95 31.66 0.66
C GLY A 397 -3.31 31.16 -0.74
N TRP A 398 -2.96 29.91 -1.03
CA TRP A 398 -3.26 29.31 -2.34
C TRP A 398 -4.76 29.23 -2.64
N VAL A 399 -5.60 28.99 -1.63
CA VAL A 399 -7.06 28.95 -1.83
C VAL A 399 -7.59 30.33 -2.20
N GLY A 400 -7.16 31.38 -1.49
CA GLY A 400 -7.56 32.75 -1.82
C GLY A 400 -7.10 33.19 -3.21
N GLU A 401 -5.86 32.87 -3.59
CA GLU A 401 -5.33 33.09 -4.94
C GLU A 401 -6.12 32.37 -6.04
N TRP A 402 -6.64 31.18 -5.73
CA TRP A 402 -7.45 30.40 -6.66
C TRP A 402 -8.87 30.96 -6.78
N LEU A 403 -9.54 31.25 -5.67
CA LEU A 403 -10.88 31.84 -5.66
C LEU A 403 -10.93 33.21 -6.33
N ALA A 404 -9.86 34.00 -6.25
CA ALA A 404 -9.75 35.27 -6.97
C ALA A 404 -9.75 35.09 -8.51
N ARG A 405 -9.35 33.92 -9.01
CA ARG A 405 -9.33 33.60 -10.45
C ARG A 405 -10.58 32.83 -10.90
N TYR A 406 -11.20 32.07 -10.00
CA TYR A 406 -12.36 31.21 -10.28
C TYR A 406 -13.48 31.47 -9.26
N PRO A 407 -14.14 32.64 -9.33
CA PRO A 407 -15.12 33.04 -8.32
C PRO A 407 -16.39 32.18 -8.30
N ASP A 408 -16.72 31.49 -9.39
CA ASP A 408 -17.95 30.69 -9.52
C ASP A 408 -17.87 29.31 -8.86
N ASN A 409 -16.68 28.89 -8.43
CA ASN A 409 -16.44 27.60 -7.76
C ASN A 409 -16.32 27.75 -6.24
N ASP A 410 -17.03 28.71 -5.66
CA ASP A 410 -16.79 29.16 -4.29
C ASP A 410 -17.35 28.23 -3.21
N GLU A 411 -18.48 27.55 -3.45
CA GLU A 411 -19.22 26.87 -2.39
C GLU A 411 -18.47 25.67 -1.79
N SER A 412 -18.00 24.73 -2.63
CA SER A 412 -17.29 23.53 -2.16
C SER A 412 -15.94 23.89 -1.55
N VAL A 413 -15.19 24.78 -2.19
CA VAL A 413 -13.87 25.25 -1.75
C VAL A 413 -13.95 26.00 -0.42
N ASN A 414 -14.90 26.93 -0.27
CA ASN A 414 -15.09 27.62 1.01
C ASN A 414 -15.59 26.68 2.10
N THR A 415 -16.40 25.69 1.76
CA THR A 415 -16.86 24.68 2.72
C THR A 415 -15.71 23.82 3.23
N LEU A 416 -14.86 23.30 2.34
CA LEU A 416 -13.66 22.54 2.74
C LEU A 416 -12.70 23.41 3.55
N ALA A 417 -12.45 24.65 3.13
CA ALA A 417 -11.60 25.59 3.85
C ALA A 417 -12.12 25.84 5.27
N ARG A 418 -13.42 26.12 5.41
CA ARG A 418 -14.07 26.30 6.73
C ARG A 418 -13.97 25.06 7.58
N GLN A 419 -14.28 23.88 7.04
CA GLN A 419 -14.18 22.62 7.77
C GLN A 419 -12.75 22.34 8.26
N ILE A 420 -11.72 22.65 7.44
CA ILE A 420 -10.32 22.50 7.85
C ILE A 420 -9.98 23.48 8.99
N LYS A 421 -10.40 24.74 8.88
CA LYS A 421 -10.22 25.74 9.94
C LYS A 421 -10.93 25.34 11.24
N ASP A 422 -12.17 24.83 11.14
CA ASP A 422 -12.94 24.30 12.28
C ASP A 422 -12.23 23.13 12.95
N ILE A 423 -11.76 22.16 12.15
CA ILE A 423 -10.99 21.01 12.66
C ILE A 423 -9.74 21.49 13.38
N TRP A 424 -9.01 22.44 12.80
CA TRP A 424 -7.79 22.99 13.38
C TRP A 424 -8.04 23.74 14.68
N GLN A 425 -8.97 24.72 14.66
CA GLN A 425 -9.31 25.55 15.81
C GLN A 425 -9.75 24.71 17.01
N ASN A 426 -10.57 23.69 16.76
CA ASN A 426 -11.12 22.81 17.80
C ASN A 426 -10.24 21.57 18.08
N LYS A 427 -9.08 21.46 17.42
CA LYS A 427 -8.15 20.31 17.51
C LYS A 427 -8.85 18.97 17.28
N LEU A 428 -9.83 18.91 16.38
CA LEU A 428 -10.61 17.70 16.13
C LEU A 428 -9.73 16.60 15.52
N HIS A 429 -8.63 16.94 14.87
CA HIS A 429 -7.65 16.00 14.33
C HIS A 429 -6.79 15.31 15.40
N HIS A 430 -6.88 15.71 16.67
CA HIS A 430 -6.19 15.06 17.80
C HIS A 430 -6.94 13.82 18.31
N LYS A 431 -8.15 13.59 17.81
CA LYS A 431 -9.03 12.51 18.27
C LYS A 431 -9.68 11.84 17.08
N ASP A 432 -10.02 10.57 17.25
CA ASP A 432 -10.81 9.83 16.27
C ASP A 432 -12.15 10.51 16.01
N GLY A 433 -12.95 10.73 17.07
CA GLY A 433 -14.22 11.45 16.99
C GLY A 433 -15.11 10.97 15.83
N GLY A 434 -15.17 9.66 15.57
CA GLY A 434 -15.98 9.05 14.51
C GLY A 434 -15.38 9.08 13.09
N GLU A 435 -14.21 9.71 12.89
CA GLU A 435 -13.59 9.87 11.57
C GLU A 435 -12.06 10.11 11.71
N PRO A 436 -11.22 9.06 11.70
CA PRO A 436 -9.79 9.17 11.96
C PRO A 436 -9.03 10.03 10.94
N TYR A 437 -9.51 10.07 9.70
CA TYR A 437 -8.87 10.77 8.58
C TYR A 437 -9.42 12.17 8.32
N LYS A 438 -10.26 12.72 9.22
CA LYS A 438 -11.07 13.92 8.94
C LYS A 438 -10.26 15.11 8.36
N LEU A 439 -9.11 15.42 8.94
CA LEU A 439 -8.24 16.49 8.46
C LEU A 439 -7.53 16.09 7.16
N ALA A 440 -6.94 14.89 7.14
CA ALA A 440 -6.19 14.39 6.01
C ALA A 440 -7.04 14.34 4.73
N GLN A 441 -8.24 13.77 4.80
CA GLN A 441 -9.23 13.67 3.71
C GLN A 441 -9.55 15.06 3.14
N ARG A 442 -9.85 16.02 4.00
CA ARG A 442 -10.26 17.37 3.58
C ARG A 442 -9.10 18.16 2.97
N LEU A 443 -7.88 17.99 3.47
CA LEU A 443 -6.69 18.57 2.85
C LEU A 443 -6.48 18.03 1.42
N ALA A 444 -6.68 16.72 1.21
CA ALA A 444 -6.56 16.12 -0.11
C ALA A 444 -7.68 16.56 -1.06
N MET A 445 -8.93 16.54 -0.60
CA MET A 445 -10.09 17.04 -1.36
C MET A 445 -9.90 18.50 -1.75
N LEU A 446 -9.54 19.37 -0.80
CA LEU A 446 -9.34 20.79 -1.05
C LEU A 446 -8.23 21.03 -2.09
N ALA A 447 -7.11 20.31 -1.98
CA ALA A 447 -6.03 20.42 -2.95
C ALA A 447 -6.53 20.09 -4.37
N ASN A 448 -7.26 18.98 -4.53
CA ASN A 448 -7.84 18.57 -5.80
C ASN A 448 -8.80 19.63 -6.37
N GLU A 449 -9.71 20.17 -5.56
CA GLU A 449 -10.68 21.19 -5.97
C GLU A 449 -10.01 22.48 -6.48
N ILE A 450 -8.86 22.86 -5.90
CA ILE A 450 -8.11 24.07 -6.32
C ILE A 450 -7.01 23.80 -7.35
N ASP A 451 -7.08 22.65 -8.05
CA ASP A 451 -6.13 22.21 -9.07
C ASP A 451 -4.68 22.00 -8.56
N VAL A 452 -4.49 21.89 -7.24
CA VAL A 452 -3.21 21.57 -6.59
C VAL A 452 -3.08 20.05 -6.44
N VAL A 453 -1.90 19.47 -6.69
CA VAL A 453 -1.74 18.01 -6.63
C VAL A 453 -1.79 17.52 -5.18
N PRO A 454 -2.76 16.68 -4.77
CA PRO A 454 -2.72 16.02 -3.48
C PRO A 454 -1.73 14.86 -3.52
N ALA A 455 -0.90 14.74 -2.49
CA ALA A 455 -0.05 13.60 -2.25
C ALA A 455 -0.17 13.11 -0.80
N TRP A 456 -0.17 11.80 -0.58
CA TRP A 456 -0.24 11.25 0.78
C TRP A 456 0.57 9.98 0.96
N ASN A 457 1.07 9.79 2.18
CA ASN A 457 1.91 8.66 2.50
C ASN A 457 1.75 8.21 3.94
N CYS A 458 2.06 6.95 4.19
CA CYS A 458 2.37 6.45 5.52
C CYS A 458 3.76 5.79 5.47
N LYS A 459 4.20 5.13 6.54
CA LYS A 459 5.55 4.52 6.59
C LYS A 459 5.82 3.65 5.36
N SER A 460 4.85 2.81 5.01
CA SER A 460 5.01 1.80 3.96
C SER A 460 4.20 2.09 2.69
N GLY A 461 3.38 3.14 2.70
CA GLY A 461 2.50 3.48 1.57
C GLY A 461 1.30 2.56 1.37
N LYS A 462 1.02 1.63 2.29
CA LYS A 462 -0.02 0.58 2.11
C LYS A 462 -1.24 0.77 3.00
N ASP A 463 -1.08 0.59 4.32
CA ASP A 463 -2.20 0.37 5.24
C ASP A 463 -2.99 1.66 5.51
N ARG A 464 -2.36 2.63 6.21
CA ARG A 464 -2.94 3.96 6.46
C ARG A 464 -3.14 4.75 5.16
N THR A 465 -2.24 4.55 4.19
CA THR A 465 -2.30 5.20 2.87
C THR A 465 -3.49 4.73 2.04
N GLY A 466 -3.75 3.42 2.02
CA GLY A 466 -4.89 2.85 1.30
C GLY A 466 -6.22 3.12 2.00
N MET A 467 -6.22 3.23 3.33
CA MET A 467 -7.40 3.69 4.06
C MET A 467 -7.70 5.16 3.76
N MET A 468 -6.70 6.04 3.76
CA MET A 468 -6.85 7.43 3.34
C MET A 468 -7.37 7.57 1.91
N ASP A 469 -6.84 6.77 0.98
CA ASP A 469 -7.34 6.70 -0.40
C ASP A 469 -8.83 6.31 -0.45
N SER A 470 -9.21 5.30 0.34
CA SER A 470 -10.59 4.81 0.40
C SER A 470 -11.56 5.84 1.02
N GLU A 471 -11.15 6.51 2.10
CA GLU A 471 -11.95 7.59 2.71
C GLU A 471 -12.14 8.76 1.74
N THR A 472 -11.09 9.14 1.02
CA THR A 472 -11.14 10.25 0.04
C THR A 472 -12.01 9.91 -1.16
N LYS A 473 -11.88 8.70 -1.73
CA LYS A 473 -12.73 8.25 -2.84
C LYS A 473 -14.19 8.10 -2.42
N ARG A 474 -14.46 7.62 -1.21
CA ARG A 474 -15.83 7.60 -0.65
C ARG A 474 -16.41 9.01 -0.62
N GLU A 475 -15.67 9.98 -0.10
CA GLU A 475 -16.14 11.37 -0.05
C GLU A 475 -16.34 11.97 -1.44
N ALA A 476 -15.43 11.73 -2.38
CA ALA A 476 -15.57 12.20 -3.76
C ALA A 476 -16.83 11.64 -4.44
N ILE A 477 -17.14 10.35 -4.24
CA ILE A 477 -18.38 9.73 -4.75
C ILE A 477 -19.60 10.30 -4.02
N SER A 478 -19.56 10.45 -2.70
CA SER A 478 -20.67 11.04 -1.94
C SER A 478 -20.95 12.46 -2.39
N PHE A 479 -19.92 13.31 -2.51
CA PHE A 479 -20.03 14.69 -2.98
C PHE A 479 -20.57 14.76 -4.41
N HIS A 480 -20.12 13.88 -5.29
CA HIS A 480 -20.66 13.76 -6.64
C HIS A 480 -22.17 13.49 -6.65
N GLN A 481 -22.66 12.61 -5.78
CA GLN A 481 -24.08 12.21 -5.77
C GLN A 481 -25.01 13.18 -5.04
N THR A 482 -24.51 13.87 -4.02
CA THR A 482 -25.36 14.70 -3.14
C THR A 482 -25.09 16.19 -3.29
N HIS A 483 -24.02 16.56 -4.00
CA HIS A 483 -23.45 17.91 -4.05
C HIS A 483 -23.17 18.51 -2.65
N THR A 484 -23.06 17.66 -1.63
CA THR A 484 -22.89 18.07 -0.23
C THR A 484 -21.72 17.33 0.39
N LEU A 485 -20.81 18.08 1.02
CA LEU A 485 -19.68 17.52 1.76
C LEU A 485 -20.11 17.05 3.15
N SER A 486 -19.57 15.92 3.59
CA SER A 486 -19.82 15.35 4.90
C SER A 486 -19.25 16.23 6.01
N SER A 487 -20.03 16.41 7.09
CA SER A 487 -19.57 17.11 8.28
C SER A 487 -18.38 16.41 8.95
N PRO A 488 -17.40 17.14 9.50
CA PRO A 488 -16.28 16.54 10.22
C PRO A 488 -16.72 15.71 11.43
N GLY A 489 -16.18 14.50 11.55
CA GLY A 489 -16.43 13.62 12.68
C GLY A 489 -17.77 12.89 12.67
N SER A 490 -18.61 13.06 11.65
CA SER A 490 -19.81 12.25 11.53
C SER A 490 -19.47 10.85 11.02
N LEU A 491 -20.19 9.86 11.55
CA LEU A 491 -20.25 8.55 10.91
C LEU A 491 -20.99 8.72 9.56
N PRO A 492 -20.57 7.99 8.51
CA PRO A 492 -21.34 7.95 7.27
C PRO A 492 -22.74 7.40 7.56
N ASP A 493 -23.74 7.93 6.86
CA ASP A 493 -25.06 7.33 6.84
C ASP A 493 -25.04 5.98 6.10
N ARG A 494 -26.21 5.33 5.98
CA ARG A 494 -26.27 4.00 5.34
C ARG A 494 -25.77 4.02 3.89
N SER A 495 -26.08 5.07 3.13
CA SER A 495 -25.60 5.23 1.74
C SER A 495 -24.08 5.41 1.72
N GLY A 496 -23.54 6.28 2.57
CA GLY A 496 -22.11 6.52 2.72
C GLY A 496 -21.34 5.29 3.17
N GLN A 497 -21.90 4.47 4.06
CA GLN A 497 -21.34 3.18 4.46
C GLN A 497 -21.27 2.21 3.27
N GLN A 498 -22.34 2.11 2.46
CA GLN A 498 -22.36 1.27 1.26
C GLN A 498 -21.32 1.72 0.21
N ILE A 499 -21.18 3.03 -0.01
CA ILE A 499 -20.10 3.57 -0.86
C ILE A 499 -18.75 3.15 -0.29
N PHE A 500 -18.55 3.32 1.02
CA PHE A 500 -17.27 3.01 1.64
C PHE A 500 -16.90 1.53 1.52
N GLN A 501 -17.87 0.64 1.74
CA GLN A 501 -17.70 -0.80 1.57
C GLN A 501 -17.25 -1.15 0.14
N LYS A 502 -17.95 -0.61 -0.86
CA LYS A 502 -17.60 -0.82 -2.27
C LYS A 502 -16.22 -0.27 -2.62
N VAL A 503 -15.87 0.90 -2.12
CA VAL A 503 -14.55 1.50 -2.33
C VAL A 503 -13.44 0.67 -1.66
N LEU A 504 -13.63 0.21 -0.43
CA LEU A 504 -12.63 -0.60 0.27
C LEU A 504 -12.31 -1.91 -0.48
N LEU A 505 -13.32 -2.51 -1.11
CA LEU A 505 -13.17 -3.75 -1.86
C LEU A 505 -12.68 -3.54 -3.30
N ASN A 506 -13.01 -2.42 -3.94
CA ASN A 506 -12.84 -2.23 -5.39
C ASN A 506 -11.95 -1.04 -5.76
N SER A 507 -11.24 -0.41 -4.82
CA SER A 507 -10.36 0.74 -5.11
C SER A 507 -8.96 0.36 -5.62
N GLY A 508 -8.61 -0.93 -5.66
CA GLY A 508 -7.28 -1.41 -6.02
C GLY A 508 -6.29 -1.47 -4.85
N ASN A 509 -6.72 -1.09 -3.64
CA ASN A 509 -5.83 -1.01 -2.48
C ASN A 509 -5.36 -2.38 -1.97
N LEU A 510 -6.17 -3.42 -2.12
CA LEU A 510 -5.84 -4.79 -1.70
C LEU A 510 -4.81 -5.42 -2.65
N GLU A 511 -4.92 -5.12 -3.94
CA GLU A 511 -4.00 -5.52 -4.99
C GLU A 511 -2.64 -4.84 -4.80
N ILE A 512 -2.62 -3.54 -4.47
CA ILE A 512 -1.38 -2.84 -4.11
C ILE A 512 -0.74 -3.48 -2.86
N GLN A 513 -1.51 -3.87 -1.85
CA GLN A 513 -0.96 -4.58 -0.69
C GLN A 513 -0.32 -5.92 -1.09
N LYS A 514 -0.98 -6.67 -1.99
CA LYS A 514 -0.45 -7.92 -2.54
C LYS A 514 0.87 -7.70 -3.28
N GLN A 515 0.94 -6.72 -4.19
CA GLN A 515 2.18 -6.38 -4.91
C GLN A 515 3.33 -5.97 -3.99
N ASN A 516 3.02 -5.45 -2.80
CA ASN A 516 4.06 -5.05 -1.87
C ASN A 516 4.50 -6.13 -0.88
N THR A 517 3.69 -7.16 -0.66
CA THR A 517 3.88 -8.07 0.49
C THR A 517 3.50 -9.52 0.22
N SER A 518 3.15 -9.87 -1.03
CA SER A 518 2.62 -11.17 -1.45
C SER A 518 1.23 -11.52 -0.88
N GLY A 519 0.59 -10.60 -0.15
CA GLY A 519 -0.75 -10.84 0.39
C GLY A 519 -1.61 -9.60 0.47
N ALA A 520 -2.91 -9.79 0.23
CA ALA A 520 -3.91 -8.75 0.37
C ALA A 520 -4.42 -8.68 1.81
N GLY A 521 -4.52 -7.47 2.37
CA GLY A 521 -5.08 -7.23 3.70
C GLY A 521 -4.56 -5.96 4.35
N ASN A 522 -5.46 -5.16 4.90
CA ASN A 522 -5.13 -3.87 5.51
C ASN A 522 -4.98 -3.97 7.03
N LYS A 523 -3.80 -3.65 7.57
CA LYS A 523 -3.51 -3.71 9.01
C LYS A 523 -4.25 -2.67 9.86
N VAL A 524 -4.86 -1.66 9.22
CA VAL A 524 -5.75 -0.72 9.91
C VAL A 524 -7.01 -1.44 10.43
N ILE A 525 -7.42 -2.51 9.75
CA ILE A 525 -8.57 -3.33 10.15
C ILE A 525 -8.11 -4.33 11.22
N LYS A 526 -8.24 -3.92 12.48
CA LYS A 526 -7.82 -4.71 13.64
C LYS A 526 -8.75 -4.46 14.83
N ASN A 527 -8.82 -5.45 15.70
CA ASN A 527 -9.50 -5.37 16.98
C ASN A 527 -8.44 -5.40 18.09
N LEU A 528 -8.38 -4.33 18.87
CA LEU A 528 -7.56 -4.19 20.05
C LEU A 528 -8.39 -4.49 21.30
N SER A 529 -7.72 -5.03 22.31
CA SER A 529 -8.28 -5.23 23.64
C SER A 529 -7.57 -4.29 24.64
N PRO A 530 -8.31 -3.53 25.48
CA PRO A 530 -9.77 -3.42 25.52
C PRO A 530 -10.37 -2.65 24.32
N GLU A 531 -11.66 -2.87 24.02
CA GLU A 531 -12.34 -2.32 22.83
C GLU A 531 -12.29 -0.79 22.74
N VAL A 532 -12.19 -0.09 23.87
CA VAL A 532 -12.07 1.37 23.92
C VAL A 532 -10.83 1.90 23.18
N LEU A 533 -9.82 1.06 22.96
CA LEU A 533 -8.63 1.39 22.18
C LEU A 533 -8.89 1.39 20.67
N ASN A 534 -9.97 0.76 20.20
CA ASN A 534 -10.31 0.74 18.79
C ASN A 534 -10.66 2.13 18.27
N LEU A 535 -10.23 2.38 17.03
CA LEU A 535 -10.71 3.51 16.23
C LEU A 535 -12.05 3.15 15.59
N SER A 536 -12.76 4.16 15.10
CA SER A 536 -14.14 4.07 14.62
C SER A 536 -14.33 3.30 13.31
N TYR A 537 -13.29 2.68 12.73
CA TYR A 537 -13.36 1.97 11.45
C TYR A 537 -14.50 0.96 11.36
N HIS A 538 -14.72 0.16 12.40
CA HIS A 538 -15.78 -0.86 12.40
C HIS A 538 -17.17 -0.22 12.22
N LYS A 539 -17.43 0.86 12.97
CA LYS A 539 -18.67 1.64 12.88
C LYS A 539 -18.82 2.38 11.54
N ARG A 540 -17.71 2.88 10.99
CA ARG A 540 -17.69 3.56 9.69
C ARG A 540 -17.95 2.62 8.53
N ILE A 541 -17.50 1.36 8.62
CA ILE A 541 -17.75 0.34 7.59
C ILE A 541 -19.16 -0.22 7.74
N GLY A 542 -19.60 -0.53 8.96
CA GLY A 542 -20.98 -0.96 9.24
C GLY A 542 -21.35 -2.35 8.70
N ASP A 543 -20.38 -3.10 8.17
CA ASP A 543 -20.59 -4.45 7.61
C ASP A 543 -19.41 -5.38 7.94
N GLU A 544 -19.72 -6.48 8.63
CA GLU A 544 -18.72 -7.43 9.14
C GLU A 544 -18.06 -8.24 8.01
N ASN A 545 -18.80 -8.56 6.94
CA ASN A 545 -18.25 -9.30 5.81
C ASN A 545 -17.19 -8.48 5.09
N THR A 546 -17.49 -7.21 4.80
CA THR A 546 -16.54 -6.25 4.24
C THR A 546 -15.37 -6.05 5.18
N TRP A 547 -15.60 -5.91 6.49
CA TRP A 547 -14.54 -5.82 7.49
C TRP A 547 -13.55 -6.99 7.39
N GLN A 548 -14.02 -8.24 7.40
CA GLN A 548 -13.15 -9.42 7.28
C GLN A 548 -12.47 -9.53 5.91
N SER A 549 -13.17 -9.15 4.84
CA SER A 549 -12.62 -9.14 3.48
C SER A 549 -11.42 -8.18 3.36
N VAL A 550 -11.58 -6.96 3.87
CA VAL A 550 -10.55 -5.90 3.81
C VAL A 550 -9.40 -6.21 4.75
N LYS A 551 -9.68 -6.84 5.91
CA LYS A 551 -8.65 -7.34 6.82
C LYS A 551 -7.74 -8.34 6.11
N GLY A 552 -8.32 -9.22 5.29
CA GLY A 552 -7.59 -10.21 4.50
C GLY A 552 -6.59 -11.00 5.35
N ILE A 553 -5.43 -11.29 4.79
CA ILE A 553 -4.34 -12.02 5.47
C ILE A 553 -3.32 -11.09 6.15
N SER A 554 -3.70 -9.85 6.45
CA SER A 554 -2.80 -8.83 7.03
C SER A 554 -2.10 -9.24 8.33
N THR A 555 -2.71 -10.15 9.10
CA THR A 555 -2.18 -10.71 10.36
C THR A 555 -1.05 -11.72 10.12
N LEU A 556 -0.98 -12.33 8.94
CA LEU A 556 0.06 -13.27 8.52
C LEU A 556 1.27 -12.55 7.93
N ILE A 557 1.04 -11.36 7.36
CA ILE A 557 2.06 -10.53 6.71
C ILE A 557 2.82 -9.73 7.77
N ILE A 558 3.82 -10.34 8.38
CA ILE A 558 4.70 -9.67 9.35
C ILE A 558 5.98 -9.21 8.64
N SER A 559 6.14 -7.88 8.60
CA SER A 559 7.32 -7.18 8.06
C SER A 559 8.52 -7.35 8.97
#